data_AF-A0A7L2HPQ7-F1
#
_entry.id   AF-A0A7L2HPQ7-F1
#
_cell.length_a   1.000
_cell.length_b   1.000
_cell.length_c   1.000
_cell.angle_alpha   90.00
_cell.angle_beta   90.00
_cell.angle_gamma   90.00
#
_symmetry.space_group_name_H-M   'P 1'
#
loop_
_entity.id
_entity.type
_entity.pdbx_description
1 polymer ?
#
loop_
_entity_poly.entity_id
_entity_poly.type
_entity_poly.pdbx_seq_one_letter_code
_entity_poly.pdbx_strand_id
1 'polypeptide(L)'
;MAVDELQAIIQRCQILEEADFKGEDFNLFQVAGQKCLEDGYAAQLLEVIQNEKNKVIIKNMGWNLLSPLVRCIFMYKQEDDKREHCLKILDQLAQLCNPKELFLGLLEQIEQTSGEQVCQTVMLLLQPLQTVLLKLQNNKAYSVGLSLAMIMNQLAPLPVPYTKQQIQEDKLGLCQCCNAVVDFAKPFVNEVVKNMDKSSEYSDMELKEELLKFCMKSLKYPLLTAQLEHLEGIEEHPFRHFATEIIDILWDLRELIPLVFLHRKGRNPHWENQEFADIEQKNSADSLACLSYLMFVQHFGIDCFPVVFSPSYLLQRNMMHIEVLLKRTEESMLSKGLDLFESCLLRMEDNSLLHQYLEFRDFINVPQDLVKVMTLCPIEHLRKKSLNILQLFIDKFDTEGKYTLFRCLLKTSNHAGVEGYIIKNIKDQIHLSLT
;
A
#
# COMPACT_ATOMS: atom_id res chain seq x y z
N MET A 1 -28.87 -1.30 -38.26
CA MET A 1 -28.31 0.06 -38.44
C MET A 1 -26.92 0.17 -37.83
N ALA A 2 -26.75 0.12 -36.50
CA ALA A 2 -25.41 0.23 -35.87
C ALA A 2 -24.43 -0.89 -36.30
N VAL A 3 -24.89 -2.14 -36.35
CA VAL A 3 -24.08 -3.29 -36.79
C VAL A 3 -23.68 -3.16 -38.26
N ASP A 4 -24.58 -2.65 -39.11
CA ASP A 4 -24.32 -2.46 -40.54
C ASP A 4 -23.27 -1.35 -40.77
N GLU A 5 -23.33 -0.27 -39.99
CA GLU A 5 -22.32 0.80 -39.97
C GLU A 5 -20.94 0.24 -39.58
N LEU A 6 -20.87 -0.57 -38.52
CA LEU A 6 -19.64 -1.20 -38.08
C LEU A 6 -19.07 -2.14 -39.15
N GLN A 7 -19.91 -2.98 -39.77
CA GLN A 7 -19.49 -3.88 -40.84
C GLN A 7 -18.97 -3.12 -42.07
N ALA A 8 -19.60 -2.01 -42.45
CA ALA A 8 -19.15 -1.18 -43.56
C ALA A 8 -17.77 -0.57 -43.28
N ILE A 9 -17.52 -0.11 -42.04
CA ILE A 9 -16.21 0.42 -41.62
C ILE A 9 -15.16 -0.69 -41.62
N ILE A 10 -15.47 -1.87 -41.07
CA ILE A 10 -14.57 -3.03 -41.09
C ILE A 10 -14.20 -3.42 -42.52
N GLN A 11 -15.17 -3.52 -43.43
CA GLN A 11 -14.92 -3.85 -44.83
C GLN A 11 -14.03 -2.82 -45.52
N ARG A 12 -14.24 -1.53 -45.24
CA ARG A 12 -13.36 -0.46 -45.74
C ARG A 12 -11.93 -0.62 -45.22
N CYS A 13 -11.77 -0.85 -43.92
CA CYS A 13 -10.45 -1.00 -43.29
C CYS A 13 -9.74 -2.32 -43.66
N GLN A 14 -10.47 -3.37 -44.03
CA GLN A 14 -9.90 -4.64 -44.51
C GLN A 14 -9.13 -4.49 -45.83
N ILE A 15 -9.44 -3.47 -46.62
CA ILE A 15 -8.79 -3.21 -47.91
C ILE A 15 -7.49 -2.41 -47.74
N LEU A 16 -7.34 -1.71 -46.61
CA LEU A 16 -6.19 -0.86 -46.33
C LEU A 16 -5.04 -1.66 -45.71
N GLU A 17 -3.80 -1.23 -45.97
CA GLU A 17 -2.63 -1.72 -45.24
C GLU A 17 -2.51 -1.04 -43.88
N GLU A 18 -1.82 -1.68 -42.93
CA GLU A 18 -1.64 -1.18 -41.55
C GLU A 18 -1.03 0.23 -41.50
N ALA A 19 -0.17 0.58 -42.46
CA ALA A 19 0.47 1.90 -42.56
C ALA A 19 -0.47 3.01 -43.06
N ASP A 20 -1.60 2.66 -43.68
CA ASP A 20 -2.52 3.60 -44.32
C ASP A 20 -3.71 4.00 -43.44
N PHE A 21 -3.81 3.44 -42.22
CA PHE A 21 -4.85 3.80 -41.27
C PHE A 21 -4.73 5.27 -40.85
N LYS A 22 -5.81 6.04 -41.04
CA LYS A 22 -5.87 7.46 -40.66
C LYS A 22 -6.60 7.62 -39.34
N GLY A 23 -6.32 8.70 -38.61
CA GLY A 23 -7.01 9.03 -37.35
C GLY A 23 -8.55 9.05 -37.47
N GLU A 24 -9.08 9.41 -38.65
CA GLU A 24 -10.51 9.33 -38.93
C GLU A 24 -11.06 7.90 -38.84
N ASP A 25 -10.31 6.90 -39.29
CA ASP A 25 -10.73 5.49 -39.27
C ASP A 25 -10.82 4.97 -37.81
N PHE A 26 -9.91 5.41 -36.93
CA PHE A 26 -9.95 5.11 -35.49
C PHE A 26 -11.21 5.68 -34.83
N ASN A 27 -11.54 6.95 -35.13
CA ASN A 27 -12.73 7.61 -34.59
C ASN A 27 -14.02 6.98 -35.11
N LEU A 28 -14.10 6.68 -36.40
CA LEU A 28 -15.26 6.03 -37.01
C LEU A 28 -15.49 4.64 -36.40
N PHE A 29 -14.42 3.86 -36.23
CA PHE A 29 -14.49 2.56 -35.57
C PHE A 29 -14.98 2.67 -34.12
N GLN A 30 -14.44 3.62 -33.35
CA GLN A 30 -14.87 3.87 -31.97
C GLN A 30 -16.36 4.21 -31.88
N VAL A 31 -16.83 5.16 -32.70
CA VAL A 31 -18.23 5.62 -32.67
C VAL A 31 -19.17 4.49 -33.07
N ALA A 32 -18.86 3.73 -34.13
CA ALA A 32 -19.69 2.62 -34.56
C ALA A 32 -19.73 1.48 -33.54
N GLY A 33 -18.58 1.15 -32.93
CA GLY A 33 -18.50 0.14 -31.87
C GLY A 33 -19.23 0.57 -30.60
N GLN A 34 -19.12 1.84 -30.20
CA GLN A 34 -19.87 2.41 -29.08
C GLN A 34 -21.38 2.29 -29.30
N LYS A 35 -21.89 2.67 -30.49
CA LYS A 35 -23.32 2.51 -30.82
C LYS A 35 -23.75 1.05 -30.74
N CYS A 36 -22.93 0.11 -31.23
CA CYS A 36 -23.23 -1.32 -31.13
C CYS A 36 -23.35 -1.79 -29.67
N LEU A 37 -22.47 -1.31 -28.78
CA LEU A 37 -22.52 -1.64 -27.36
C LEU A 37 -23.75 -1.00 -26.67
N GLU A 38 -24.01 0.29 -26.92
CA GLU A 38 -25.14 1.02 -26.33
C GLU A 38 -26.50 0.47 -26.77
N ASP A 39 -26.63 0.06 -28.04
CA ASP A 39 -27.85 -0.56 -28.58
C ASP A 39 -28.02 -2.04 -28.15
N GLY A 40 -27.05 -2.62 -27.45
CA GLY A 40 -27.11 -3.99 -26.92
C GLY A 40 -26.72 -5.09 -27.91
N TYR A 41 -26.00 -4.75 -28.97
CA TYR A 41 -25.46 -5.68 -29.97
C TYR A 41 -24.07 -6.23 -29.60
N ALA A 42 -23.83 -6.50 -28.32
CA ALA A 42 -22.54 -6.98 -27.82
C ALA A 42 -22.16 -8.35 -28.41
N ALA A 43 -23.13 -9.24 -28.66
CA ALA A 43 -22.88 -10.54 -29.27
C ALA A 43 -22.35 -10.41 -30.71
N GLN A 44 -22.96 -9.54 -31.51
CA GLN A 44 -22.53 -9.29 -32.90
C GLN A 44 -21.15 -8.62 -32.94
N LEU A 45 -20.88 -7.70 -32.01
CA LEU A 45 -19.56 -7.08 -31.90
C LEU A 45 -18.50 -8.13 -31.52
N LEU A 46 -18.82 -9.08 -30.63
CA LEU A 46 -17.92 -10.18 -30.28
C LEU A 46 -17.60 -11.07 -31.49
N GLU A 47 -18.58 -11.40 -32.32
CA GLU A 47 -18.37 -12.15 -33.57
C GLU A 47 -17.43 -11.42 -34.54
N VAL A 48 -17.57 -10.09 -34.65
CA VAL A 48 -16.68 -9.25 -35.47
C VAL A 48 -15.25 -9.30 -34.93
N ILE A 49 -15.08 -9.24 -33.61
CA ILE A 49 -13.75 -9.25 -32.96
C ILE A 49 -13.07 -10.63 -33.10
N GLN A 50 -13.83 -11.72 -33.00
CA GLN A 50 -13.31 -13.09 -33.13
C GLN A 50 -12.97 -13.49 -34.56
N ASN A 51 -13.39 -12.72 -35.56
CA ASN A 51 -13.13 -13.04 -36.95
C ASN A 51 -11.65 -12.79 -37.31
N GLU A 52 -10.93 -13.84 -37.71
CA GLU A 52 -9.51 -13.78 -38.10
C GLU A 52 -9.22 -12.75 -39.20
N LYS A 53 -10.18 -12.46 -40.09
CA LYS A 53 -10.02 -11.43 -41.13
C LYS A 53 -9.87 -10.02 -40.55
N ASN A 54 -10.36 -9.79 -39.34
CA ASN A 54 -10.36 -8.48 -38.70
C ASN A 54 -9.16 -8.27 -37.77
N LYS A 55 -8.30 -9.27 -37.62
CA LYS A 55 -7.23 -9.28 -36.62
C LYS A 55 -6.31 -8.06 -36.67
N VAL A 56 -5.94 -7.60 -37.86
CA VAL A 56 -5.09 -6.40 -38.05
C VAL A 56 -5.81 -5.13 -37.58
N ILE A 57 -7.11 -5.03 -37.85
CA ILE A 57 -7.93 -3.89 -37.43
C ILE A 57 -8.08 -3.91 -35.91
N ILE A 58 -8.45 -5.05 -35.33
CA ILE A 58 -8.62 -5.19 -33.87
C ILE A 58 -7.29 -4.95 -33.15
N LYS A 59 -6.18 -5.45 -33.69
CA LYS A 59 -4.83 -5.21 -33.15
C LYS A 59 -4.54 -3.71 -32.95
N ASN A 60 -4.93 -2.87 -33.91
CA ASN A 60 -4.57 -1.46 -33.91
C ASN A 60 -5.66 -0.52 -33.37
N MET A 61 -6.93 -0.82 -33.63
CA MET A 61 -8.06 0.05 -33.30
C MET A 61 -8.92 -0.49 -32.14
N GLY A 62 -8.75 -1.75 -31.75
CA GLY A 62 -9.60 -2.41 -30.76
C GLY A 62 -9.59 -1.75 -29.38
N TRP A 63 -8.47 -1.12 -29.00
CA TRP A 63 -8.34 -0.42 -27.72
C TRP A 63 -9.30 0.79 -27.59
N ASN A 64 -9.75 1.38 -28.70
CA ASN A 64 -10.72 2.49 -28.68
C ASN A 64 -12.09 2.08 -28.10
N LEU A 65 -12.40 0.78 -28.13
CA LEU A 65 -13.67 0.26 -27.59
C LEU A 65 -13.66 0.13 -26.07
N LEU A 66 -12.50 0.27 -25.41
CA LEU A 66 -12.34 0.01 -23.99
C LEU A 66 -13.25 0.88 -23.12
N SER A 67 -13.25 2.20 -23.31
CA SER A 67 -14.05 3.10 -22.48
C SER A 67 -15.56 2.87 -22.64
N PRO A 68 -16.11 2.78 -23.88
CA PRO A 68 -17.50 2.36 -24.08
C PRO A 68 -17.84 1.01 -23.45
N LEU A 69 -16.93 0.04 -23.54
CA LEU A 69 -17.12 -1.30 -23.02
C LEU A 69 -17.21 -1.32 -21.49
N VAL A 70 -16.29 -0.65 -20.81
CA VAL A 70 -16.29 -0.52 -19.34
C VAL A 70 -17.59 0.12 -18.86
N ARG A 71 -18.04 1.20 -19.53
CA ARG A 71 -19.31 1.85 -19.23
C ARG A 71 -20.49 0.89 -19.37
N CYS A 72 -20.56 0.13 -20.46
CA CYS A 72 -21.63 -0.85 -20.67
C CYS A 72 -21.62 -1.98 -19.63
N ILE A 73 -20.44 -2.47 -19.21
CA ILE A 73 -20.32 -3.49 -18.16
C ILE A 73 -20.93 -3.00 -16.84
N PHE A 74 -20.74 -1.73 -16.48
CA PHE A 74 -21.34 -1.15 -15.28
C PHE A 74 -22.83 -0.82 -15.41
N MET A 75 -23.32 -0.57 -16.62
CA MET A 75 -24.75 -0.34 -16.86
C MET A 75 -25.58 -1.63 -16.75
N TYR A 76 -25.02 -2.78 -17.12
CA TYR A 76 -25.71 -4.06 -17.09
C TYR A 76 -25.66 -4.75 -15.72
N LYS A 77 -26.76 -5.41 -15.36
CA LYS A 77 -26.84 -6.23 -14.14
C LYS A 77 -25.94 -7.46 -14.26
N GLN A 78 -25.56 -8.05 -13.12
CA GLN A 78 -24.67 -9.23 -13.10
C GLN A 78 -25.20 -10.41 -13.91
N GLU A 79 -26.52 -10.64 -13.90
CA GLU A 79 -27.18 -11.76 -14.58
C GLU A 79 -27.55 -11.49 -16.05
N ASP A 80 -27.14 -10.35 -16.61
CA ASP A 80 -27.47 -9.99 -18.00
C ASP A 80 -26.50 -10.67 -18.97
N ASP A 81 -27.01 -11.47 -19.92
CA ASP A 81 -26.22 -12.08 -20.99
C ASP A 81 -25.36 -11.04 -21.72
N LYS A 82 -25.84 -9.79 -21.86
CA LYS A 82 -25.09 -8.71 -22.51
C LYS A 82 -23.82 -8.35 -21.75
N ARG A 83 -23.84 -8.42 -20.42
CA ARG A 83 -22.66 -8.21 -19.58
C ARG A 83 -21.62 -9.30 -19.81
N GLU A 84 -22.06 -10.56 -19.90
CA GLU A 84 -21.15 -11.68 -20.20
C GLU A 84 -20.47 -11.50 -21.56
N HIS A 85 -21.22 -11.08 -22.58
CA HIS A 85 -20.63 -10.76 -23.89
C HIS A 85 -19.63 -9.60 -23.81
N CYS A 86 -19.91 -8.55 -23.02
CA CYS A 86 -18.98 -7.45 -22.83
C CYS A 86 -17.68 -7.88 -22.12
N LEU A 87 -17.78 -8.75 -21.11
CA LEU A 87 -16.60 -9.32 -20.44
C LEU A 87 -15.77 -10.17 -21.41
N LYS A 88 -16.41 -11.01 -22.23
CA LYS A 88 -15.72 -11.77 -23.29
C LYS A 88 -15.04 -10.86 -24.30
N ILE A 89 -15.65 -9.74 -24.68
CA ILE A 89 -15.00 -8.74 -25.55
C ILE A 89 -13.75 -8.19 -24.87
N LEU A 90 -13.82 -7.81 -23.59
CA LEU A 90 -12.68 -7.27 -22.84
C LEU A 90 -11.50 -8.25 -22.82
N ASP A 91 -11.78 -9.53 -22.57
CA ASP A 91 -10.78 -10.60 -22.61
C ASP A 91 -10.14 -10.73 -24.00
N GLN A 92 -10.95 -10.70 -25.07
CA GLN A 92 -10.45 -10.77 -26.45
C GLN A 92 -9.59 -9.56 -26.81
N LEU A 93 -9.97 -8.36 -26.37
CA LEU A 93 -9.15 -7.16 -26.58
C LEU A 93 -7.79 -7.27 -25.90
N ALA A 94 -7.73 -7.78 -24.66
CA ALA A 94 -6.45 -8.03 -23.97
C ALA A 94 -5.53 -9.00 -24.74
N GLN A 95 -6.11 -9.99 -25.42
CA GLN A 95 -5.36 -10.97 -26.21
C GLN A 95 -4.94 -10.44 -27.58
N LEU A 96 -5.78 -9.67 -28.28
CA LEU A 96 -5.58 -9.33 -29.69
C LEU A 96 -4.97 -7.94 -29.93
N CYS A 97 -5.23 -6.97 -29.05
CA CYS A 97 -4.76 -5.59 -29.23
C CYS A 97 -3.23 -5.44 -29.08
N ASN A 98 -2.71 -4.36 -29.66
CA ASN A 98 -1.35 -3.89 -29.41
C ASN A 98 -1.21 -3.57 -27.91
N PRO A 99 -0.26 -4.21 -27.20
CA PRO A 99 -0.16 -4.10 -25.76
C PRO A 99 0.19 -2.69 -25.28
N LYS A 100 0.89 -1.87 -26.10
CA LYS A 100 1.27 -0.50 -25.69
C LYS A 100 0.05 0.43 -25.59
N GLU A 101 -0.76 0.47 -26.65
CA GLU A 101 -1.95 1.31 -26.70
C GLU A 101 -3.01 0.83 -25.70
N LEU A 102 -3.22 -0.49 -25.62
CA LEU A 102 -4.20 -1.04 -24.68
C LEU A 102 -3.79 -0.81 -23.22
N PHE A 103 -2.51 -0.91 -22.90
CA PHE A 103 -1.98 -0.57 -21.57
C PHE A 103 -2.32 0.87 -21.17
N LEU A 104 -2.07 1.83 -22.06
CA LEU A 104 -2.38 3.24 -21.80
C LEU A 104 -3.88 3.46 -21.63
N GLY A 105 -4.71 2.86 -22.50
CA GLY A 105 -6.17 2.95 -22.37
C GLY A 105 -6.69 2.36 -21.06
N LEU A 106 -6.13 1.23 -20.60
CA LEU A 106 -6.51 0.61 -19.31
C LEU A 106 -6.14 1.51 -18.13
N LEU A 107 -4.94 2.11 -18.14
CA LEU A 107 -4.54 3.05 -17.10
C LEU A 107 -5.39 4.31 -17.09
N GLU A 108 -5.73 4.85 -18.26
CA GLU A 108 -6.61 6.01 -18.38
C GLU A 108 -7.98 5.75 -17.74
N GLN A 109 -8.56 4.54 -17.92
CA GLN A 109 -9.83 4.20 -17.27
C GLN A 109 -9.71 4.13 -15.74
N ILE A 110 -8.58 3.62 -15.22
CA ILE A 110 -8.31 3.61 -13.78
C ILE A 110 -8.13 5.05 -13.26
N GLU A 111 -7.40 5.89 -13.98
CA GLU A 111 -7.11 7.28 -13.59
C GLU A 111 -8.37 8.16 -13.58
N GLN A 112 -9.24 8.00 -14.58
CA GLN A 112 -10.47 8.80 -14.72
C GLN A 112 -11.57 8.41 -13.73
N THR A 113 -11.53 7.18 -13.19
CA THR A 113 -12.53 6.72 -12.22
C THR A 113 -12.31 7.39 -10.88
N SER A 114 -13.37 7.92 -10.28
CA SER A 114 -13.32 8.52 -8.94
C SER A 114 -14.55 8.15 -8.11
N GLY A 115 -14.43 8.29 -6.78
CA GLY A 115 -15.52 8.04 -5.85
C GLY A 115 -15.81 6.54 -5.64
N GLU A 116 -17.09 6.18 -5.58
CA GLU A 116 -17.54 4.84 -5.16
C GLU A 116 -17.22 3.72 -6.18
N GLN A 117 -16.88 4.07 -7.42
CA GLN A 117 -16.62 3.08 -8.49
C GLN A 117 -15.16 2.65 -8.60
N VAL A 118 -14.23 3.29 -7.88
CA VAL A 118 -12.78 3.05 -8.03
C VAL A 118 -12.42 1.58 -7.89
N CYS A 119 -12.81 0.93 -6.78
CA CYS A 119 -12.49 -0.47 -6.56
C CYS A 119 -13.13 -1.39 -7.60
N GLN A 120 -14.35 -1.09 -8.04
CA GLN A 120 -15.04 -1.88 -9.06
C GLN A 120 -14.32 -1.80 -10.41
N THR A 121 -13.88 -0.61 -10.83
CA THR A 121 -13.10 -0.41 -12.05
C THR A 121 -11.74 -1.09 -11.94
N VAL A 122 -11.02 -0.90 -10.82
CA VAL A 122 -9.74 -1.58 -10.61
C VAL A 122 -9.92 -3.09 -10.71
N MET A 123 -10.84 -3.68 -9.96
CA MET A 123 -11.11 -5.13 -9.99
C MET A 123 -11.46 -5.66 -11.38
N LEU A 124 -12.26 -4.92 -12.15
CA LEU A 124 -12.62 -5.29 -13.52
C LEU A 124 -11.39 -5.31 -14.45
N LEU A 125 -10.46 -4.37 -14.26
CA LEU A 125 -9.35 -4.14 -15.17
C LEU A 125 -8.03 -4.83 -14.77
N LEU A 126 -7.92 -5.39 -13.56
CA LEU A 126 -6.70 -6.04 -13.08
C LEU A 126 -6.23 -7.20 -13.98
N GLN A 127 -7.13 -8.13 -14.34
CA GLN A 127 -6.76 -9.29 -15.15
C GLN A 127 -6.42 -8.92 -16.62
N PRO A 128 -7.19 -8.04 -17.30
CA PRO A 128 -6.79 -7.52 -18.61
C PRO A 128 -5.45 -6.79 -18.57
N LEU A 129 -5.23 -5.96 -17.54
CA LEU A 129 -3.98 -5.23 -17.35
C LEU A 129 -2.79 -6.18 -17.14
N GLN A 130 -2.95 -7.22 -16.31
CA GLN A 130 -1.91 -8.21 -16.06
C GLN A 130 -1.54 -8.94 -17.36
N THR A 131 -2.54 -9.35 -18.14
CA THR A 131 -2.36 -10.02 -19.44
C THR A 131 -1.55 -9.14 -20.39
N VAL A 132 -1.89 -7.85 -20.47
CA VAL A 132 -1.20 -6.89 -21.34
C VAL A 132 0.25 -6.67 -20.87
N LEU A 133 0.47 -6.49 -19.57
CA LEU A 133 1.80 -6.30 -18.99
C LEU A 133 2.72 -7.51 -19.20
N LEU A 134 2.18 -8.73 -19.09
CA LEU A 134 2.94 -9.95 -19.35
C LEU A 134 3.34 -10.10 -20.83
N LYS A 135 2.59 -9.48 -21.76
CA LYS A 135 2.90 -9.43 -23.20
C LYS A 135 3.91 -8.34 -23.57
N LEU A 136 4.16 -7.35 -22.70
CA LEU A 136 5.13 -6.29 -22.97
C LEU A 136 6.56 -6.84 -22.90
N GLN A 137 7.31 -6.65 -23.98
CA GLN A 137 8.72 -7.06 -24.07
C GLN A 137 9.68 -5.97 -23.55
N ASN A 138 9.34 -4.69 -23.75
CA ASN A 138 10.18 -3.55 -23.38
C ASN A 138 9.50 -2.72 -22.29
N ASN A 139 10.30 -2.09 -21.41
CA ASN A 139 9.85 -1.20 -20.33
C ASN A 139 8.84 -1.86 -19.37
N LYS A 140 8.88 -3.18 -19.24
CA LYS A 140 7.94 -3.94 -18.41
C LYS A 140 7.99 -3.50 -16.95
N ALA A 141 9.19 -3.34 -16.38
CA ALA A 141 9.39 -2.85 -15.02
C ALA A 141 8.69 -1.50 -14.80
N TYR A 142 8.96 -0.52 -15.66
CA TYR A 142 8.30 0.78 -15.64
C TYR A 142 6.78 0.68 -15.77
N SER A 143 6.25 -0.13 -16.69
CA SER A 143 4.80 -0.29 -16.88
C SER A 143 4.12 -0.96 -15.68
N VAL A 144 4.76 -1.94 -15.04
CA VAL A 144 4.27 -2.57 -13.81
C VAL A 144 4.28 -1.55 -12.66
N GLY A 145 5.38 -0.82 -12.49
CA GLY A 145 5.51 0.23 -11.50
C GLY A 145 4.46 1.32 -11.64
N LEU A 146 4.27 1.82 -12.87
CA LEU A 146 3.23 2.82 -13.19
C LEU A 146 1.83 2.29 -12.86
N SER A 147 1.55 1.03 -13.19
CA SER A 147 0.25 0.39 -12.89
C SER A 147 -0.03 0.33 -11.40
N LEU A 148 0.90 -0.25 -10.63
CA LEU A 148 0.78 -0.38 -9.19
C LEU A 148 0.71 1.00 -8.52
N ALA A 149 1.52 1.95 -8.98
CA ALA A 149 1.50 3.31 -8.47
C ALA A 149 0.16 4.01 -8.72
N MET A 150 -0.40 3.89 -9.93
CA MET A 150 -1.70 4.47 -10.28
C MET A 150 -2.83 3.84 -9.47
N ILE A 151 -2.88 2.51 -9.39
CA ILE A 151 -3.88 1.78 -8.61
C ILE A 151 -3.82 2.23 -7.14
N MET A 152 -2.65 2.22 -6.52
CA MET A 152 -2.51 2.62 -5.12
C MET A 152 -2.86 4.10 -4.90
N ASN A 153 -2.56 4.98 -5.86
CA ASN A 153 -2.94 6.39 -5.78
C ASN A 153 -4.47 6.59 -5.87
N GLN A 154 -5.18 5.75 -6.63
CA GLN A 154 -6.64 5.76 -6.73
C GLN A 154 -7.31 5.16 -5.48
N LEU A 155 -6.67 4.18 -4.84
CA LEU A 155 -7.18 3.58 -3.60
C LEU A 155 -6.96 4.48 -2.37
N ALA A 156 -5.86 5.23 -2.32
CA ALA A 156 -5.48 6.05 -1.15
C ALA A 156 -6.55 7.03 -0.61
N PRO A 157 -7.39 7.67 -1.44
CA PRO A 157 -8.46 8.55 -0.98
C PRO A 157 -9.64 7.82 -0.31
N LEU A 158 -9.75 6.50 -0.48
CA LEU A 158 -10.88 5.73 0.06
C LEU A 158 -10.75 5.59 1.59
N PRO A 159 -11.87 5.63 2.34
CA PRO A 159 -11.82 5.42 3.78
C PRO A 159 -11.50 3.95 4.09
N VAL A 160 -10.61 3.74 5.07
CA VAL A 160 -10.31 2.40 5.56
C VAL A 160 -11.41 1.97 6.54
N PRO A 161 -12.08 0.82 6.33
CA PRO A 161 -13.13 0.36 7.23
C PRO A 161 -12.56 0.06 8.62
N TYR A 162 -13.28 0.50 9.64
CA TYR A 162 -12.86 0.46 11.05
C TYR A 162 -13.76 -0.44 11.89
N THR A 163 -15.08 -0.33 11.71
CA THR A 163 -16.03 -1.13 12.50
C THR A 163 -16.28 -2.50 11.86
N LYS A 164 -16.69 -3.47 12.68
CA LYS A 164 -17.12 -4.79 12.21
C LYS A 164 -18.13 -4.71 11.06
N GLN A 165 -19.12 -3.81 11.16
CA GLN A 165 -20.13 -3.61 10.13
C GLN A 165 -19.51 -3.08 8.82
N GLN A 166 -18.62 -2.08 8.91
CA GLN A 166 -17.94 -1.54 7.73
C GLN A 166 -17.06 -2.57 7.03
N ILE A 167 -16.39 -3.42 7.79
CA ILE A 167 -15.53 -4.50 7.26
C ILE A 167 -16.39 -5.58 6.59
N GLN A 168 -17.52 -5.96 7.19
CA GLN A 168 -18.42 -6.97 6.63
C GLN A 168 -19.16 -6.48 5.38
N GLU A 169 -19.61 -5.23 5.38
CA GLU A 169 -20.29 -4.64 4.23
C GLU A 169 -19.30 -4.34 3.09
N ASP A 170 -18.05 -3.98 3.41
CA ASP A 170 -17.01 -3.50 2.49
C ASP A 170 -17.61 -2.65 1.37
N LYS A 171 -18.41 -1.63 1.74
CA LYS A 171 -19.30 -0.92 0.81
C LYS A 171 -18.58 -0.40 -0.44
N LEU A 172 -17.35 0.07 -0.26
CA LEU A 172 -16.51 0.60 -1.34
C LEU A 172 -15.61 -0.46 -1.98
N GLY A 173 -15.54 -1.68 -1.45
CA GLY A 173 -14.76 -2.79 -1.97
C GLY A 173 -13.25 -2.68 -1.72
N LEU A 174 -12.82 -1.88 -0.74
CA LEU A 174 -11.39 -1.62 -0.51
C LEU A 174 -10.68 -2.88 -0.05
N CYS A 175 -11.27 -3.65 0.86
CA CYS A 175 -10.66 -4.88 1.37
C CYS A 175 -10.45 -5.91 0.24
N GLN A 176 -11.49 -6.14 -0.55
CA GLN A 176 -11.44 -7.07 -1.69
C GLN A 176 -10.44 -6.59 -2.75
N CYS A 177 -10.45 -5.29 -3.06
CA CYS A 177 -9.56 -4.71 -4.06
C CYS A 177 -8.09 -4.82 -3.65
N CYS A 178 -7.74 -4.53 -2.39
CA CYS A 178 -6.37 -4.68 -1.91
C CYS A 178 -5.84 -6.11 -2.08
N ASN A 179 -6.63 -7.12 -1.73
CA ASN A 179 -6.24 -8.52 -1.93
C ASN A 179 -6.07 -8.86 -3.41
N ALA A 180 -6.99 -8.41 -4.27
CA ALA A 180 -6.88 -8.62 -5.72
C ALA A 180 -5.64 -7.95 -6.33
N VAL A 181 -5.21 -6.79 -5.80
CA VAL A 181 -3.99 -6.10 -6.25
C VAL A 181 -2.72 -6.86 -5.88
N VAL A 182 -2.70 -7.56 -4.73
CA VAL A 182 -1.60 -8.47 -4.40
C VAL A 182 -1.57 -9.63 -5.40
N ASP A 183 -2.70 -10.27 -5.66
CA ASP A 183 -2.78 -11.37 -6.62
C ASP A 183 -2.33 -10.93 -8.02
N PHE A 184 -2.65 -9.70 -8.39
CA PHE A 184 -2.15 -9.06 -9.60
C PHE A 184 -0.61 -8.93 -9.62
N ALA A 185 0.02 -8.62 -8.48
CA ALA A 185 1.47 -8.44 -8.38
C ALA A 185 2.25 -9.77 -8.38
N LYS A 186 1.64 -10.89 -7.93
CA LYS A 186 2.30 -12.20 -7.73
C LYS A 186 3.13 -12.69 -8.93
N PRO A 187 2.65 -12.65 -10.19
CA PRO A 187 3.45 -13.13 -11.32
C PRO A 187 4.75 -12.35 -11.51
N PHE A 188 4.75 -11.05 -11.22
CA PHE A 188 5.93 -10.19 -11.35
C PHE A 188 6.92 -10.41 -10.19
N VAL A 189 6.41 -10.66 -8.98
CA VAL A 189 7.26 -11.08 -7.84
C VAL A 189 7.95 -12.41 -8.15
N ASN A 190 7.19 -13.40 -8.63
CA ASN A 190 7.72 -14.71 -9.02
C ASN A 190 8.77 -14.62 -10.14
N GLU A 191 8.63 -13.67 -11.06
CA GLU A 191 9.63 -13.39 -12.10
C GLU A 191 10.95 -12.90 -11.50
N VAL A 192 10.89 -11.91 -10.60
CA VAL A 192 12.09 -11.43 -9.90
C VAL A 192 12.74 -12.53 -9.07
N VAL A 193 11.96 -13.30 -8.30
CA VAL A 193 12.48 -14.40 -7.46
C VAL A 193 13.21 -15.45 -8.30
N LYS A 194 12.63 -15.87 -9.44
CA LYS A 194 13.25 -16.85 -10.34
C LYS A 194 14.56 -16.37 -10.96
N ASN A 195 14.69 -15.06 -11.18
CA ASN A 195 15.87 -14.48 -11.81
C ASN A 195 16.98 -14.14 -10.79
N MET A 196 16.63 -13.87 -9.54
CA MET A 196 17.60 -13.71 -8.44
C MET A 196 18.51 -14.94 -8.28
N ASP A 197 18.00 -16.13 -8.54
CA ASP A 197 18.77 -17.38 -8.44
C ASP A 197 19.69 -17.63 -9.65
N LYS A 198 19.59 -16.82 -10.74
CA LYS A 198 20.26 -17.07 -12.03
C LYS A 198 21.33 -16.04 -12.44
N SER A 199 21.71 -15.12 -11.55
CA SER A 199 22.72 -14.06 -11.76
C SER A 199 22.41 -13.01 -12.85
N SER A 200 21.90 -11.86 -12.37
CA SER A 200 22.05 -10.47 -12.85
C SER A 200 21.64 -10.11 -14.28
N GLU A 201 20.37 -9.79 -14.48
CA GLU A 201 19.95 -8.82 -15.48
C GLU A 201 19.58 -7.49 -14.81
N TYR A 202 19.94 -6.36 -15.46
CA TYR A 202 19.64 -5.00 -14.97
C TYR A 202 18.13 -4.72 -14.90
N SER A 203 17.34 -5.32 -15.79
CA SER A 203 15.86 -5.19 -15.83
C SER A 203 15.18 -5.78 -14.59
N ASP A 204 15.77 -6.79 -13.95
CA ASP A 204 15.20 -7.40 -12.74
C ASP A 204 15.33 -6.51 -11.52
N MET A 205 16.38 -5.68 -11.48
CA MET A 205 16.59 -4.71 -10.41
C MET A 205 15.57 -3.58 -10.47
N GLU A 206 15.24 -3.10 -11.67
CA GLU A 206 14.18 -2.10 -11.86
C GLU A 206 12.81 -2.65 -11.45
N LEU A 207 12.47 -3.89 -11.85
CA LEU A 207 11.21 -4.51 -11.47
C LEU A 207 11.13 -4.75 -9.95
N LYS A 208 12.23 -5.21 -9.33
CA LYS A 208 12.34 -5.33 -7.87
C LYS A 208 12.05 -4.00 -7.21
N GLU A 209 12.67 -2.92 -7.67
CA GLU A 209 12.48 -1.58 -7.11
C GLU A 209 11.01 -1.13 -7.17
N GLU A 210 10.36 -1.32 -8.31
CA GLU A 210 8.94 -0.96 -8.48
C GLU A 210 8.02 -1.79 -7.56
N LEU A 211 8.32 -3.07 -7.37
CA LEU A 211 7.59 -3.93 -6.42
C LEU A 211 7.82 -3.49 -4.96
N LEU A 212 9.03 -3.03 -4.62
CA LEU A 212 9.30 -2.45 -3.29
C LEU A 212 8.54 -1.14 -3.09
N LYS A 213 8.49 -0.26 -4.09
CA LYS A 213 7.67 0.97 -4.02
C LYS A 213 6.20 0.62 -3.78
N PHE A 214 5.68 -0.42 -4.42
CA PHE A 214 4.33 -0.94 -4.17
C PHE A 214 4.16 -1.43 -2.72
N CYS A 215 5.09 -2.22 -2.19
CA CYS A 215 5.05 -2.67 -0.78
C CYS A 215 5.06 -1.49 0.19
N MET A 216 5.93 -0.49 -0.05
CA MET A 216 6.00 0.72 0.78
C MET A 216 4.70 1.51 0.73
N LYS A 217 4.10 1.70 -0.46
CA LYS A 217 2.78 2.33 -0.60
C LYS A 217 1.71 1.56 0.17
N SER A 218 1.71 0.23 0.10
CA SER A 218 0.75 -0.66 0.78
C SER A 218 0.88 -0.62 2.31
N LEU A 219 2.11 -0.54 2.82
CA LEU A 219 2.40 -0.33 4.23
C LEU A 219 1.91 1.04 4.71
N LYS A 220 2.14 2.10 3.93
CA LYS A 220 1.65 3.44 4.25
C LYS A 220 0.12 3.52 4.20
N TYR A 221 -0.50 2.86 3.23
CA TYR A 221 -1.94 2.80 3.08
C TYR A 221 -2.35 1.51 2.33
N PRO A 222 -3.36 0.76 2.80
CA PRO A 222 -4.23 1.05 3.95
C PRO A 222 -3.66 0.57 5.29
N LEU A 223 -2.53 -0.15 5.30
CA LEU A 223 -2.09 -0.89 6.49
C LEU A 223 -1.77 -0.01 7.69
N LEU A 224 -1.21 1.18 7.50
CA LEU A 224 -0.92 2.09 8.61
C LEU A 224 -2.19 2.61 9.30
N THR A 225 -3.29 2.76 8.58
CA THR A 225 -4.56 3.28 9.13
C THR A 225 -5.50 2.17 9.61
N ALA A 226 -5.39 0.96 9.06
CA ALA A 226 -6.19 -0.20 9.43
C ALA A 226 -5.96 -0.67 10.88
N GLN A 227 -7.01 -1.08 11.58
CA GLN A 227 -6.90 -1.81 12.84
C GLN A 227 -6.92 -3.31 12.57
N LEU A 228 -5.89 -4.03 13.03
CA LEU A 228 -5.69 -5.46 12.75
C LEU A 228 -6.05 -6.38 13.93
N GLU A 229 -6.64 -5.80 14.98
CA GLU A 229 -7.07 -6.52 16.17
C GLU A 229 -8.21 -7.50 15.83
N HIS A 230 -8.26 -8.60 16.57
CA HIS A 230 -9.32 -9.59 16.39
C HIS A 230 -10.65 -9.02 16.89
N LEU A 231 -11.61 -8.88 15.97
CA LEU A 231 -12.97 -8.47 16.31
C LEU A 231 -13.82 -9.72 16.56
N GLU A 232 -14.53 -9.77 17.68
CA GLU A 232 -15.40 -10.88 18.03
C GLU A 232 -16.35 -11.24 16.87
N GLY A 233 -16.28 -12.48 16.39
CA GLY A 233 -17.13 -13.00 15.32
C GLY A 233 -16.76 -12.59 13.90
N ILE A 234 -15.52 -12.16 13.65
CA ILE A 234 -14.86 -12.20 12.33
C ILE A 234 -13.74 -13.25 12.42
N GLU A 235 -13.77 -14.27 11.55
CA GLU A 235 -12.75 -15.34 11.57
C GLU A 235 -11.35 -14.78 11.24
N GLU A 236 -11.22 -13.96 10.20
CA GLU A 236 -9.98 -13.29 9.84
C GLU A 236 -10.23 -11.89 9.27
N HIS A 237 -9.50 -10.89 9.78
CA HIS A 237 -9.62 -9.51 9.32
C HIS A 237 -9.00 -9.38 7.91
N PRO A 238 -9.67 -8.82 6.89
CA PRO A 238 -9.17 -8.80 5.50
C PRO A 238 -7.78 -8.17 5.33
N PHE A 239 -7.50 -7.07 6.04
CA PHE A 239 -6.17 -6.46 6.01
C PHE A 239 -5.06 -7.27 6.70
N ARG A 240 -5.37 -8.34 7.46
CA ARG A 240 -4.35 -9.28 7.96
C ARG A 240 -3.84 -10.17 6.82
N HIS A 241 -4.73 -10.65 5.95
CA HIS A 241 -4.33 -11.36 4.75
C HIS A 241 -3.49 -10.44 3.85
N PHE A 242 -3.97 -9.23 3.57
CA PHE A 242 -3.21 -8.23 2.82
C PHE A 242 -1.83 -7.92 3.45
N ALA A 243 -1.76 -7.75 4.77
CA ALA A 243 -0.49 -7.55 5.47
C ALA A 243 0.45 -8.74 5.31
N THR A 244 -0.07 -9.97 5.48
CA THR A 244 0.72 -11.21 5.33
C THR A 244 1.36 -11.26 3.95
N GLU A 245 0.56 -11.07 2.90
CA GLU A 245 1.07 -11.13 1.54
C GLU A 245 2.10 -10.04 1.24
N ILE A 246 1.93 -8.81 1.76
CA ILE A 246 2.94 -7.75 1.61
C ILE A 246 4.26 -8.13 2.32
N ILE A 247 4.17 -8.74 3.50
CA ILE A 247 5.36 -9.23 4.23
C ILE A 247 6.03 -10.38 3.47
N ASP A 248 5.25 -11.29 2.90
CA ASP A 248 5.74 -12.41 2.09
C ASP A 248 6.45 -11.91 0.82
N ILE A 249 5.89 -10.91 0.14
CA ILE A 249 6.56 -10.26 -1.00
C ILE A 249 7.89 -9.64 -0.56
N LEU A 250 7.93 -8.91 0.56
CA LEU A 250 9.17 -8.33 1.07
C LEU A 250 10.21 -9.38 1.46
N TRP A 251 9.76 -10.51 1.99
CA TRP A 251 10.60 -11.66 2.31
C TRP A 251 11.19 -12.29 1.05
N ASP A 252 10.34 -12.58 0.06
CA ASP A 252 10.72 -13.17 -1.22
C ASP A 252 11.71 -12.29 -2.00
N LEU A 253 11.55 -10.97 -1.93
CA LEU A 253 12.47 -10.00 -2.52
C LEU A 253 13.76 -9.80 -1.71
N ARG A 254 13.90 -10.47 -0.55
CA ARG A 254 15.01 -10.39 0.41
C ARG A 254 15.23 -9.00 1.02
N GLU A 255 14.16 -8.21 1.14
CA GLU A 255 14.22 -6.83 1.64
C GLU A 255 13.54 -6.65 3.01
N LEU A 256 12.82 -7.65 3.53
CA LEU A 256 12.15 -7.57 4.82
C LEU A 256 13.09 -7.15 5.97
N ILE A 257 14.19 -7.89 6.17
CA ILE A 257 15.15 -7.62 7.25
C ILE A 257 15.94 -6.32 7.03
N PRO A 258 16.52 -6.05 5.82
CA PRO A 258 17.17 -4.77 5.54
C PRO A 258 16.29 -3.55 5.83
N LEU A 259 15.00 -3.59 5.47
CA LEU A 259 14.08 -2.48 5.67
C LEU A 259 13.79 -2.22 7.15
N VAL A 260 13.62 -3.25 7.97
CA VAL A 260 13.41 -3.11 9.42
C VAL A 260 14.60 -2.43 10.12
N PHE A 261 15.81 -2.59 9.58
CA PHE A 261 17.02 -1.96 10.13
C PHE A 261 17.48 -0.71 9.36
N LEU A 262 16.73 -0.28 8.35
CA LEU A 262 17.11 0.83 7.50
C LEU A 262 17.18 2.12 8.32
N HIS A 263 18.37 2.73 8.35
CA HIS A 263 18.55 4.01 9.01
C HIS A 263 18.18 5.15 8.08
N ARG A 264 17.42 6.12 8.61
CA ARG A 264 17.15 7.41 7.95
C ARG A 264 18.42 8.17 7.51
N LYS A 265 19.60 7.82 8.05
CA LYS A 265 20.90 8.44 7.75
C LYS A 265 21.77 7.66 6.74
N GLY A 266 21.39 6.47 6.32
CA GLY A 266 22.16 5.70 5.34
C GLY A 266 21.75 6.09 3.92
N ARG A 267 22.54 6.94 3.25
CA ARG A 267 22.47 7.06 1.79
C ARG A 267 22.70 5.68 1.20
N ASN A 268 21.71 5.12 0.52
CA ASN A 268 21.99 4.08 -0.45
C ASN A 268 22.63 4.79 -1.66
N PRO A 269 23.86 4.47 -2.07
CA PRO A 269 24.55 5.16 -3.17
C PRO A 269 23.86 5.03 -4.53
N HIS A 270 22.74 4.32 -4.63
CA HIS A 270 22.00 4.06 -5.87
C HIS A 270 20.88 5.09 -6.18
N TRP A 271 20.54 5.97 -5.23
CA TRP A 271 19.45 6.96 -5.38
C TRP A 271 20.01 8.38 -5.58
N GLU A 272 20.53 8.68 -6.78
CA GLU A 272 21.20 9.97 -7.08
C GLU A 272 20.25 11.12 -7.50
N ASN A 273 18.93 10.99 -7.39
CA ASN A 273 18.00 12.08 -7.76
C ASN A 273 17.49 12.87 -6.54
N GLN A 274 18.05 14.07 -6.38
CA GLN A 274 17.97 14.89 -5.16
C GLN A 274 16.64 15.62 -4.92
N GLU A 275 15.73 15.68 -5.91
CA GLU A 275 14.41 16.34 -5.77
C GLU A 275 13.25 15.38 -5.45
N PHE A 276 13.40 14.07 -5.75
CA PHE A 276 12.43 13.01 -5.37
C PHE A 276 12.70 12.42 -3.98
N ALA A 277 13.94 12.53 -3.49
CA ALA A 277 14.40 11.93 -2.24
C ALA A 277 13.66 12.45 -0.99
N ASP A 278 13.27 13.73 -0.92
CA ASP A 278 12.69 14.31 0.31
C ASP A 278 11.21 13.93 0.54
N ILE A 279 10.45 13.73 -0.54
CA ILE A 279 9.05 13.25 -0.48
C ILE A 279 9.03 11.73 -0.23
N GLU A 280 9.95 10.97 -0.84
CA GLU A 280 10.15 9.55 -0.56
C GLU A 280 10.72 9.28 0.84
N GLN A 281 11.54 10.15 1.41
CA GLN A 281 12.13 9.96 2.75
C GLN A 281 11.13 10.17 3.90
N LYS A 282 10.10 11.03 3.73
CA LYS A 282 8.97 11.12 4.68
C LYS A 282 7.93 10.02 4.45
N ASN A 283 7.63 9.70 3.19
CA ASN A 283 6.68 8.63 2.85
C ASN A 283 7.20 7.23 3.22
N SER A 284 8.52 7.02 3.16
CA SER A 284 9.16 5.79 3.64
C SER A 284 9.11 5.67 5.17
N ALA A 285 9.22 6.77 5.92
CA ALA A 285 9.21 6.71 7.38
C ALA A 285 7.90 6.14 7.95
N ASP A 286 6.75 6.55 7.41
CA ASP A 286 5.43 6.02 7.75
C ASP A 286 5.31 4.52 7.43
N SER A 287 5.80 4.14 6.25
CA SER A 287 5.80 2.76 5.77
C SER A 287 6.67 1.85 6.67
N LEU A 288 7.87 2.31 7.02
CA LEU A 288 8.79 1.57 7.89
C LEU A 288 8.28 1.50 9.34
N ALA A 289 7.59 2.54 9.81
CA ALA A 289 6.93 2.51 11.11
C ALA A 289 5.77 1.50 11.13
N CYS A 290 4.99 1.44 10.04
CA CYS A 290 3.99 0.38 9.86
C CYS A 290 4.63 -1.01 9.84
N LEU A 291 5.72 -1.19 9.07
CA LEU A 291 6.44 -2.47 9.01
C LEU A 291 6.93 -2.92 10.40
N SER A 292 7.51 -1.99 11.16
CA SER A 292 7.96 -2.24 12.53
C SER A 292 6.81 -2.63 13.45
N TYR A 293 5.66 -1.94 13.36
CA TYR A 293 4.45 -2.32 14.08
C TYR A 293 3.96 -3.73 13.71
N LEU A 294 3.86 -4.03 12.40
CA LEU A 294 3.40 -5.33 11.93
C LEU A 294 4.30 -6.47 12.45
N MET A 295 5.62 -6.26 12.47
CA MET A 295 6.58 -7.27 12.91
C MET A 295 6.64 -7.41 14.43
N PHE A 296 6.77 -6.30 15.17
CA PHE A 296 7.05 -6.35 16.61
C PHE A 296 5.81 -6.33 17.51
N VAL A 297 4.65 -5.95 16.98
CA VAL A 297 3.36 -5.96 17.71
C VAL A 297 2.43 -7.04 17.16
N GLN A 298 2.25 -7.09 15.84
CA GLN A 298 1.33 -8.07 15.22
C GLN A 298 2.00 -9.39 14.84
N HIS A 299 3.31 -9.51 15.03
CA HIS A 299 4.10 -10.73 14.84
C HIS A 299 4.12 -11.28 13.41
N PHE A 300 3.85 -10.46 12.39
CA PHE A 300 4.01 -10.86 11.00
C PHE A 300 5.49 -11.04 10.64
N GLY A 301 5.83 -12.19 10.04
CA GLY A 301 7.20 -12.50 9.62
C GLY A 301 8.22 -12.60 10.76
N ILE A 302 7.77 -12.73 12.02
CA ILE A 302 8.67 -12.74 13.18
C ILE A 302 9.55 -13.98 13.23
N ASP A 303 9.09 -15.10 12.68
CA ASP A 303 9.84 -16.37 12.62
C ASP A 303 11.10 -16.26 11.74
N CYS A 304 11.09 -15.32 10.81
CA CYS A 304 12.21 -15.00 9.94
C CYS A 304 13.18 -13.98 10.58
N PHE A 305 12.81 -13.36 11.71
CA PHE A 305 13.60 -12.30 12.32
C PHE A 305 14.72 -12.88 13.20
N PRO A 306 15.97 -12.40 13.09
CA PRO A 306 17.07 -12.95 13.88
C PRO A 306 16.87 -12.76 15.39
N VAL A 307 16.93 -13.84 16.15
CA VAL A 307 16.75 -13.85 17.62
C VAL A 307 17.99 -13.34 18.38
N VAL A 308 19.04 -12.91 17.68
CA VAL A 308 20.33 -12.49 18.26
C VAL A 308 20.34 -11.06 18.81
N PHE A 309 19.28 -10.28 18.57
CA PHE A 309 19.25 -8.87 18.94
C PHE A 309 18.80 -8.66 20.38
N SER A 310 19.54 -7.82 21.13
CA SER A 310 19.15 -7.45 22.49
C SER A 310 17.90 -6.56 22.51
N PRO A 311 17.05 -6.66 23.55
CA PRO A 311 15.88 -5.79 23.70
C PRO A 311 16.20 -4.29 23.62
N SER A 312 17.31 -3.86 24.25
CA SER A 312 17.75 -2.45 24.22
C SER A 312 18.14 -1.98 22.82
N TYR A 313 18.75 -2.87 22.01
CA TYR A 313 19.04 -2.57 20.61
C TYR A 313 17.75 -2.45 19.79
N LEU A 314 16.80 -3.37 19.98
CA LEU A 314 15.50 -3.30 19.29
C LEU A 314 14.72 -2.05 19.66
N LEU A 315 14.72 -1.66 20.94
CA LEU A 315 14.13 -0.40 21.39
C LEU A 315 14.79 0.77 20.64
N GLN A 316 16.12 0.85 20.65
CA GLN A 316 16.84 1.92 19.96
C GLN A 316 16.50 2.04 18.48
N ARG A 317 16.39 0.91 17.77
CA ARG A 317 15.99 0.90 16.36
C ARG A 317 14.55 1.37 16.18
N ASN A 318 13.64 0.96 17.06
CA ASN A 318 12.23 1.32 16.97
C ASN A 318 11.90 2.74 17.44
N MET A 319 12.77 3.41 18.21
CA MET A 319 12.49 4.76 18.71
C MET A 319 12.20 5.78 17.60
N MET A 320 12.87 5.69 16.44
CA MET A 320 12.57 6.57 15.31
C MET A 320 11.17 6.32 14.72
N HIS A 321 10.70 5.07 14.71
CA HIS A 321 9.38 4.70 14.21
C HIS A 321 8.29 5.11 15.20
N ILE A 322 8.55 4.92 16.49
CA ILE A 322 7.69 5.39 17.57
C ILE A 322 7.54 6.92 17.50
N GLU A 323 8.64 7.65 17.32
CA GLU A 323 8.62 9.12 17.18
C GLU A 323 7.76 9.57 15.98
N VAL A 324 7.86 8.87 14.85
CA VAL A 324 7.03 9.15 13.66
C VAL A 324 5.55 8.97 13.95
N LEU A 325 5.16 7.89 14.65
CA LEU A 325 3.77 7.58 14.97
C LEU A 325 3.18 8.49 16.04
N LEU A 326 3.94 8.81 17.10
CA LEU A 326 3.45 9.65 18.20
C LEU A 326 3.28 11.13 17.83
N LYS A 327 3.89 11.57 16.72
CA LYS A 327 3.69 12.92 16.16
C LYS A 327 2.40 13.07 15.36
N ARG A 328 1.69 11.97 15.11
CA ARG A 328 0.42 11.95 14.37
C ARG A 328 -0.74 12.33 15.27
N THR A 329 -1.89 12.63 14.66
CA THR A 329 -3.12 13.01 15.39
C THR A 329 -4.23 11.99 15.21
N GLU A 330 -4.11 11.12 14.20
CA GLU A 330 -5.01 10.04 13.90
C GLU A 330 -4.97 8.96 14.99
N GLU A 331 -6.15 8.53 15.47
CA GLU A 331 -6.31 7.52 16.53
C GLU A 331 -5.55 6.22 16.21
N SER A 332 -5.71 5.70 15.00
CA SER A 332 -5.07 4.45 14.58
C SER A 332 -3.55 4.55 14.58
N MET A 333 -2.97 5.66 14.12
CA MET A 333 -1.52 5.85 14.09
C MET A 333 -0.96 6.03 15.50
N LEU A 334 -1.64 6.82 16.34
CA LEU A 334 -1.26 7.02 17.75
C LEU A 334 -1.31 5.69 18.52
N SER A 335 -2.39 4.92 18.38
CA SER A 335 -2.50 3.60 19.02
C SER A 335 -1.33 2.70 18.64
N LYS A 336 -1.00 2.59 17.35
CA LYS A 336 0.13 1.78 16.87
C LYS A 336 1.47 2.24 17.42
N GLY A 337 1.68 3.55 17.53
CA GLY A 337 2.89 4.11 18.15
C GLY A 337 3.02 3.74 19.61
N LEU A 338 1.92 3.83 20.36
CA LEU A 338 1.86 3.42 21.77
C LEU A 338 2.07 1.90 21.93
N ASP A 339 1.41 1.08 21.11
CA ASP A 339 1.55 -0.39 21.14
C ASP A 339 2.97 -0.83 20.80
N LEU A 340 3.60 -0.22 19.79
CA LEU A 340 4.97 -0.51 19.41
C LEU A 340 5.94 -0.15 20.54
N PHE A 341 5.74 1.00 21.19
CA PHE A 341 6.58 1.42 22.30
C PHE A 341 6.41 0.49 23.51
N GLU A 342 5.17 0.19 23.88
CA GLU A 342 4.84 -0.74 24.95
C GLU A 342 5.45 -2.13 24.69
N SER A 343 5.29 -2.69 23.49
CA SER A 343 5.85 -3.99 23.11
C SER A 343 7.39 -4.02 23.22
N CYS A 344 8.07 -2.93 22.83
CA CYS A 344 9.52 -2.83 22.99
C CYS A 344 9.95 -2.82 24.47
N LEU A 345 9.22 -2.07 25.31
CA LEU A 345 9.57 -1.94 26.73
C LEU A 345 9.24 -3.18 27.55
N LEU A 346 8.14 -3.89 27.25
CA LEU A 346 7.76 -5.11 27.97
C LEU A 346 8.79 -6.24 27.83
N ARG A 347 9.65 -6.19 26.79
CA ARG A 347 10.76 -7.14 26.58
C ARG A 347 11.99 -6.82 27.43
N MET A 348 11.99 -5.72 28.16
CA MET A 348 13.14 -5.24 28.94
C MET A 348 12.91 -5.45 30.44
N GLU A 349 13.98 -5.79 31.15
CA GLU A 349 14.00 -5.79 32.61
C GLU A 349 14.04 -4.35 33.15
N ASP A 350 13.49 -4.13 34.33
CA ASP A 350 13.54 -2.83 35.00
C ASP A 350 14.98 -2.45 35.36
N ASN A 351 15.30 -1.16 35.27
CA ASN A 351 16.65 -0.61 35.50
C ASN A 351 17.75 -1.13 34.56
N SER A 352 17.40 -1.80 33.46
CA SER A 352 18.38 -2.37 32.51
C SER A 352 18.80 -1.40 31.39
N LEU A 353 18.03 -0.34 31.15
CA LEU A 353 18.32 0.66 30.12
C LEU A 353 19.30 1.71 30.66
N LEU A 354 20.49 1.76 30.07
CA LEU A 354 21.56 2.65 30.51
C LEU A 354 21.28 4.12 30.16
N HIS A 355 21.69 5.04 31.03
CA HIS A 355 21.57 6.49 30.81
C HIS A 355 22.15 6.98 29.48
N GLN A 356 23.16 6.31 28.93
CA GLN A 356 23.78 6.64 27.63
C GLN A 356 22.78 6.67 26.47
N TYR A 357 21.68 5.92 26.57
CA TYR A 357 20.63 5.97 25.54
C TYR A 357 19.95 7.34 25.45
N LEU A 358 19.98 8.15 26.52
CA LEU A 358 19.46 9.53 26.51
C LEU A 358 20.32 10.50 25.67
N GLU A 359 21.51 10.08 25.22
CA GLU A 359 22.29 10.84 24.22
C GLU A 359 21.65 10.79 22.83
N PHE A 360 20.84 9.77 22.55
CA PHE A 360 20.08 9.69 21.30
C PHE A 360 18.87 10.62 21.36
N ARG A 361 18.73 11.46 20.33
CA ARG A 361 17.64 12.44 20.21
C ARG A 361 16.26 11.83 20.42
N ASP A 362 16.02 10.66 19.86
CA ASP A 362 14.70 10.02 19.90
C ASP A 362 14.31 9.60 21.32
N PHE A 363 15.28 9.26 22.18
CA PHE A 363 15.04 8.94 23.60
C PHE A 363 14.68 10.16 24.46
N ILE A 364 14.93 11.37 23.95
CA ILE A 364 14.49 12.62 24.58
C ILE A 364 13.16 13.10 23.98
N ASN A 365 13.01 13.00 22.66
CA ASN A 365 11.83 13.47 21.95
C ASN A 365 10.60 12.60 22.20
N VAL A 366 10.73 11.27 22.15
CA VAL A 366 9.60 10.33 22.30
C VAL A 366 8.86 10.54 23.63
N PRO A 367 9.53 10.69 24.79
CA PRO A 367 8.84 11.03 26.05
C PRO A 367 8.09 12.37 26.01
N GLN A 368 8.63 13.37 25.31
CA GLN A 368 7.93 14.65 25.14
C GLN A 368 6.70 14.48 24.24
N ASP A 369 6.79 13.65 23.20
CA ASP A 369 5.65 13.33 22.35
C ASP A 369 4.59 12.51 23.12
N LEU A 370 4.98 11.59 24.02
CA LEU A 370 4.04 10.97 24.97
C LEU A 370 3.33 12.00 25.84
N VAL A 371 4.04 13.00 26.38
CA VAL A 371 3.44 14.08 27.17
C VAL A 371 2.43 14.87 26.34
N LYS A 372 2.69 15.13 25.06
CA LYS A 372 1.71 15.75 24.16
C LYS A 372 0.49 14.86 23.98
N VAL A 373 0.65 13.56 23.77
CA VAL A 373 -0.48 12.63 23.69
C VAL A 373 -1.28 12.67 25.01
N MET A 374 -0.62 12.61 26.17
CA MET A 374 -1.28 12.63 27.48
C MET A 374 -2.10 13.88 27.76
N THR A 375 -1.71 15.03 27.18
CA THR A 375 -2.28 16.34 27.52
C THR A 375 -3.18 16.90 26.42
N LEU A 376 -2.89 16.60 25.16
CA LEU A 376 -3.54 17.20 23.99
C LEU A 376 -4.41 16.23 23.20
N CYS A 377 -4.20 14.91 23.31
CA CYS A 377 -5.01 13.94 22.56
C CYS A 377 -6.47 13.99 23.05
N PRO A 378 -7.48 14.07 22.16
CA PRO A 378 -8.88 14.13 22.58
C PRO A 378 -9.38 12.80 23.15
N ILE A 379 -8.71 11.68 22.87
CA ILE A 379 -9.16 10.33 23.19
C ILE A 379 -8.62 9.87 24.56
N GLU A 380 -9.51 9.64 25.52
CA GLU A 380 -9.14 9.38 26.92
C GLU A 380 -8.32 8.10 27.12
N HIS A 381 -8.69 7.01 26.45
CA HIS A 381 -7.97 5.74 26.62
C HIS A 381 -6.53 5.84 26.10
N LEU A 382 -6.28 6.59 25.02
CA LEU A 382 -4.94 6.87 24.51
C LEU A 382 -4.15 7.77 25.48
N ARG A 383 -4.78 8.79 26.09
CA ARG A 383 -4.13 9.61 27.13
C ARG A 383 -3.67 8.75 28.31
N LYS A 384 -4.55 7.87 28.80
CA LYS A 384 -4.25 6.93 29.90
C LYS A 384 -3.15 5.95 29.52
N LYS A 385 -3.21 5.37 28.32
CA LYS A 385 -2.19 4.46 27.81
C LYS A 385 -0.82 5.14 27.70
N SER A 386 -0.78 6.37 27.18
CA SER A 386 0.45 7.16 27.09
C SER A 386 1.09 7.42 28.45
N LEU A 387 0.29 7.74 29.48
CA LEU A 387 0.79 7.89 30.85
C LEU A 387 1.40 6.58 31.39
N ASN A 388 0.74 5.45 31.17
CA ASN A 388 1.24 4.14 31.61
C ASN A 388 2.56 3.79 30.92
N ILE A 389 2.68 4.05 29.62
CA ILE A 389 3.91 3.81 28.86
C ILE A 389 5.02 4.74 29.32
N LEU A 390 4.73 6.00 29.66
CA LEU A 390 5.73 6.91 30.22
C LEU A 390 6.30 6.35 31.54
N GLN A 391 5.44 5.81 32.42
CA GLN A 391 5.90 5.16 33.64
C GLN A 391 6.75 3.93 33.33
N LEU A 392 6.28 3.06 32.43
CA LEU A 392 7.03 1.88 32.02
C LEU A 392 8.41 2.26 31.49
N PHE A 393 8.51 3.32 30.68
CA PHE A 393 9.77 3.83 30.16
C PHE A 393 10.71 4.34 31.27
N ILE A 394 10.17 5.07 32.24
CA ILE A 394 10.92 5.51 33.44
C ILE A 394 11.47 4.30 34.19
N ASP A 395 10.66 3.26 34.39
CA ASP A 395 11.02 2.07 35.16
C ASP A 395 12.15 1.26 34.50
N LYS A 396 12.29 1.34 33.16
CA LYS A 396 13.38 0.65 32.44
C LYS A 396 14.74 1.30 32.63
N PHE A 397 14.83 2.60 32.93
CA PHE A 397 16.12 3.27 33.09
C PHE A 397 16.84 2.95 34.40
N ASP A 398 18.17 2.91 34.32
CA ASP A 398 19.04 2.99 35.49
C ASP A 398 18.80 4.28 36.30
N THR A 399 19.35 4.34 37.51
CA THR A 399 19.14 5.48 38.44
C THR A 399 19.58 6.82 37.84
N GLU A 400 20.70 6.84 37.13
CA GLU A 400 21.22 8.04 36.47
C GLU A 400 20.33 8.48 35.29
N GLY A 401 19.85 7.51 34.51
CA GLY A 401 18.93 7.75 33.40
C GLY A 401 17.61 8.32 33.89
N LYS A 402 17.04 7.76 34.96
CA LYS A 402 15.84 8.29 35.62
C LYS A 402 16.02 9.75 36.04
N TYR A 403 17.10 10.06 36.75
CA TYR A 403 17.40 11.43 37.17
C TYR A 403 17.48 12.40 35.98
N THR A 404 18.20 12.00 34.93
CA THR A 404 18.36 12.80 33.71
C THR A 404 17.04 13.03 32.99
N LEU A 405 16.23 11.98 32.85
CA LEU A 405 14.91 12.04 32.25
C LEU A 405 13.94 12.91 33.05
N PHE A 406 13.90 12.79 34.38
CA PHE A 406 13.08 13.64 35.25
C PHE A 406 13.44 15.12 35.09
N ARG A 407 14.74 15.44 35.10
CA ARG A 407 15.23 16.80 34.90
C ARG A 407 14.85 17.34 33.53
N CYS A 408 14.87 16.50 32.50
CA CYS A 408 14.40 16.87 31.17
C CYS A 408 12.90 17.19 31.18
N LEU A 409 12.07 16.26 31.64
CA LEU A 409 10.61 16.38 31.62
C LEU A 409 10.09 17.55 32.47
N LEU A 410 10.70 17.82 33.63
CA LEU A 410 10.36 19.00 34.44
C LEU A 410 10.65 20.33 33.74
N LYS A 411 11.63 20.36 32.83
CA LYS A 411 11.99 21.57 32.07
C LYS A 411 11.17 21.73 30.79
N THR A 412 10.68 20.63 30.20
CA THR A 412 10.09 20.65 28.86
C THR A 412 8.59 20.41 28.83
N SER A 413 8.00 19.79 29.86
CA SER A 413 6.57 19.42 29.84
C SER A 413 5.62 20.60 29.92
N ASN A 414 5.97 21.67 30.65
CA ASN A 414 5.14 22.87 30.85
C ASN A 414 3.68 22.57 31.23
N HIS A 415 3.46 21.50 32.00
CA HIS A 415 2.12 21.05 32.40
C HIS A 415 2.15 20.58 33.84
N ALA A 416 1.52 21.34 34.74
CA ALA A 416 1.58 21.14 36.19
C ALA A 416 1.19 19.72 36.64
N GLY A 417 0.22 19.08 35.97
CA GLY A 417 -0.17 17.70 36.28
C GLY A 417 0.92 16.67 35.93
N VAL A 418 1.69 16.91 34.87
CA VAL A 418 2.81 16.04 34.46
C VAL A 418 3.99 16.31 35.39
N GLU A 419 4.30 17.56 35.68
CA GLU A 419 5.35 17.94 36.63
C GLU A 419 5.08 17.34 38.02
N GLY A 420 3.84 17.40 38.51
CA GLY A 420 3.43 16.76 39.76
C GLY A 420 3.63 15.23 39.73
N TYR A 421 3.36 14.59 38.59
CA TYR A 421 3.61 13.16 38.40
C TYR A 421 5.10 12.80 38.42
N ILE A 422 5.96 13.64 37.82
CA ILE A 422 7.41 13.45 37.85
C ILE A 422 7.96 13.69 39.27
N ILE A 423 7.47 14.70 40.00
CA ILE A 423 7.85 14.93 41.39
C ILE A 423 7.48 13.72 42.27
N LYS A 424 6.32 13.10 42.04
CA LYS A 424 5.94 11.86 42.72
C LYS A 424 6.96 10.75 42.44
N ASN A 425 7.34 10.54 41.18
CA ASN A 425 8.36 9.55 40.80
C ASN A 425 9.71 9.82 41.46
N ILE A 426 10.16 11.09 41.55
CA ILE A 426 11.39 11.47 42.25
C ILE A 426 11.32 11.06 43.72
N LYS A 427 10.21 11.38 44.40
CA LYS A 427 10.00 11.00 45.80
C LYS A 427 10.05 9.48 45.99
N ASP A 428 9.45 8.73 45.08
CA ASP A 428 9.42 7.27 45.14
C ASP A 428 10.83 6.69 44.91
N GLN A 429 11.63 7.24 43.99
CA GLN A 429 13.05 6.85 43.82
C GLN A 429 13.93 7.19 45.02
N ILE A 430 13.71 8.34 45.68
CA ILE A 430 14.41 8.68 46.93
C ILE A 430 14.09 7.65 48.01
N HIS A 431 12.82 7.25 48.14
CA HIS A 431 12.44 6.23 49.11
C HIS A 431 13.13 4.90 48.84
N LEU A 432 13.08 4.41 47.59
CA LEU A 432 13.72 3.16 47.18
C LEU A 432 15.24 3.16 47.32
N SER A 433 15.89 4.32 47.18
CA SER A 433 17.35 4.43 47.32
C SER A 433 17.82 4.42 48.78
N LEU A 434 16.89 4.62 49.72
CA LEU A 434 17.16 4.68 51.16
C LEU A 434 16.71 3.42 51.92
N THR A 435 16.00 2.51 51.26
CA THR A 435 15.54 1.20 51.77
C THR A 435 16.32 0.09 51.13
#